data_AF-A0A4Y9A6V4-F1
#
_entry.id   AF-A0A4Y9A6V4-F1
#
_cell.length_a   1.000
_cell.length_b   1.000
_cell.length_c   1.000
_cell.angle_alpha   90.00
_cell.angle_beta   90.00
_cell.angle_gamma   90.00
#
_symmetry.space_group_name_H-M   'P 1'
#
loop_
_entity.id
_entity.type
_entity.pdbx_description
1 polymer ?
#
loop_
_entity_poly.entity_id
_entity_poly.type
_entity_poly.pdbx_seq_one_letter_code
_entity_poly.pdbx_strand_id
1 'polypeptide(L)'
;MEAFDALMEFAQLTSAILTHAGERSNSNMHAFTTMQKFLSDVLNETGIHLTQENKSVFNYCLDRINLILELQERMVKIYNDFQQKNQKFHDGDEENFTRQDMDEAANYLGEIGYIQYRQVLGIYEYIPKFKYIKELNNPEIKKFITADVKGYLTEFSKGEKEQLKNVEHITYQPNMEELTKEEHIELEKEVFYKNLAKTNALSRKELRHPNLYER
;
A
#
# COMPACT_ATOMS: atom_id res chain seq x y z
N MET A 1 -24.35 -9.66 23.98
CA MET A 1 -24.01 -8.50 23.12
C MET A 1 -22.56 -8.58 22.66
N GLU A 2 -21.62 -8.93 23.54
CA GLU A 2 -20.20 -9.09 23.23
C GLU A 2 -19.90 -10.04 22.06
N ALA A 3 -20.57 -11.20 21.99
CA ALA A 3 -20.38 -12.15 20.87
C ALA A 3 -20.81 -11.59 19.51
N PHE A 4 -21.86 -10.75 19.46
CA PHE A 4 -22.29 -10.11 18.21
C PHE A 4 -21.29 -9.03 17.79
N ASP A 5 -20.80 -8.22 18.73
CA ASP A 5 -19.82 -7.18 18.43
C ASP A 5 -18.50 -7.78 17.96
N ALA A 6 -18.04 -8.87 18.58
CA ALA A 6 -16.84 -9.58 18.17
C ALA A 6 -16.99 -10.21 16.77
N LEU A 7 -18.16 -10.78 16.45
CA LEU A 7 -18.44 -11.29 15.11
C LEU A 7 -18.42 -10.17 14.06
N MET A 8 -19.03 -9.02 14.35
CA MET A 8 -19.05 -7.88 13.45
C MET A 8 -17.64 -7.27 13.25
N GLU A 9 -16.86 -7.18 14.33
CA GLU A 9 -15.46 -6.74 14.28
C GLU A 9 -14.64 -7.65 13.36
N PHE A 10 -14.67 -8.96 13.62
CA PHE A 10 -13.90 -9.92 12.84
C PHE A 10 -14.34 -9.96 11.37
N ALA A 11 -15.65 -9.89 11.09
CA ALA A 11 -16.17 -9.84 9.73
C ALA A 11 -15.72 -8.58 8.97
N GLN A 12 -15.73 -7.41 9.63
CA GLN A 12 -15.26 -6.17 9.01
C GLN A 12 -13.74 -6.15 8.79
N LEU A 13 -12.96 -6.65 9.75
CA LEU A 13 -11.51 -6.82 9.59
C LEU A 13 -11.19 -7.74 8.40
N THR A 14 -11.86 -8.89 8.34
CA THR A 14 -11.67 -9.86 7.26
C THR A 14 -12.00 -9.25 5.90
N SER A 15 -13.16 -8.60 5.78
CA SER A 15 -13.57 -7.93 4.56
C SER A 15 -12.55 -6.85 4.14
N ALA A 16 -12.13 -6.00 5.08
CA ALA A 16 -11.17 -4.93 4.81
C ALA A 16 -9.81 -5.47 4.35
N ILE A 17 -9.27 -6.50 5.01
CA ILE A 17 -7.99 -7.11 4.63
C ILE A 17 -8.09 -7.77 3.25
N LEU A 18 -9.14 -8.54 3.00
CA LEU A 18 -9.32 -9.20 1.69
C LEU A 18 -9.47 -8.18 0.56
N THR A 19 -10.22 -7.10 0.76
CA THR A 19 -10.36 -6.03 -0.23
C THR A 19 -9.06 -5.26 -0.44
N HIS A 20 -8.43 -4.79 0.63
CA HIS A 20 -7.28 -3.88 0.53
C HIS A 20 -5.96 -4.57 0.20
N ALA A 21 -5.74 -5.79 0.71
CA ALA A 21 -4.53 -6.56 0.44
C ALA A 21 -4.73 -7.62 -0.64
N GLY A 22 -5.91 -8.21 -0.80
CA GLY A 22 -6.13 -9.29 -1.79
C GLY A 22 -5.98 -8.82 -3.24
N GLU A 23 -6.58 -7.69 -3.60
CA GLU A 23 -6.40 -7.12 -4.94
C GLU A 23 -4.96 -6.66 -5.17
N ARG A 24 -4.36 -6.01 -4.17
CA ARG A 24 -3.06 -5.37 -4.32
C ARG A 24 -1.89 -6.33 -4.22
N SER A 25 -1.98 -7.40 -3.45
CA SER A 25 -0.92 -8.42 -3.32
C SER A 25 -0.63 -9.10 -4.66
N ASN A 26 -1.63 -9.22 -5.53
CA ASN A 26 -1.49 -9.78 -6.88
C ASN A 26 -1.03 -8.79 -7.95
N SER A 27 -0.65 -7.55 -7.57
CA SER A 27 -0.20 -6.54 -8.52
C SER A 27 1.07 -6.95 -9.24
N ASN A 28 1.11 -6.73 -10.56
CA ASN A 28 2.29 -7.01 -11.35
C ASN A 28 3.40 -5.96 -11.11
N MET A 29 4.49 -6.38 -10.47
CA MET A 29 5.64 -5.53 -10.14
C MET A 29 6.71 -5.46 -11.25
N HIS A 30 6.43 -5.96 -12.46
CA HIS A 30 7.39 -6.01 -13.55
C HIS A 30 7.91 -4.62 -13.96
N ALA A 31 7.05 -3.60 -13.96
CA ALA A 31 7.47 -2.22 -14.25
C ALA A 31 8.48 -1.70 -13.22
N PHE A 32 8.21 -1.92 -11.93
CA PHE A 32 9.09 -1.50 -10.84
C PHE A 32 10.45 -2.21 -10.89
N THR A 33 10.47 -3.53 -11.10
CA THR A 33 11.72 -4.31 -11.22
C THR A 33 12.53 -3.94 -12.46
N THR A 34 11.88 -3.65 -13.59
CA THR A 34 12.54 -3.15 -14.80
C THR A 34 13.19 -1.79 -14.56
N MET A 35 12.47 -0.88 -13.89
CA MET A 35 12.99 0.45 -13.56
C MET A 35 14.08 0.40 -12.49
N GLN A 36 13.97 -0.49 -11.49
CA GLN A 36 15.01 -0.76 -10.50
C GLN A 36 16.33 -1.13 -11.20
N LYS A 37 16.25 -2.10 -12.12
CA LYS A 37 17.41 -2.55 -12.90
C LYS A 37 18.00 -1.41 -13.73
N PHE A 38 17.17 -0.69 -14.48
CA PHE A 38 17.62 0.46 -15.26
C PHE A 38 18.38 1.49 -14.41
N LEU A 39 17.82 1.88 -13.26
CA LEU A 39 18.45 2.87 -12.38
C LEU A 39 19.78 2.36 -11.82
N SER A 40 19.80 1.09 -11.38
CA SER A 40 21.00 0.41 -10.87
C SER A 40 22.10 0.32 -11.94
N ASP A 41 21.76 -0.11 -13.15
CA ASP A 41 22.71 -0.26 -14.26
C ASP A 41 23.33 1.09 -14.64
N VAL A 42 22.51 2.16 -14.73
CA VAL A 42 23.02 3.52 -14.99
C VAL A 42 23.98 3.96 -13.89
N LEU A 43 23.64 3.76 -12.61
CA LEU A 43 24.47 4.16 -11.48
C LEU A 43 25.80 3.37 -11.41
N ASN A 44 25.77 2.07 -11.71
CA ASN A 44 26.94 1.20 -11.63
C ASN A 44 27.89 1.37 -12.81
N GLU A 45 27.34 1.47 -14.03
CA GLU A 45 28.15 1.46 -15.25
C GLU A 45 28.55 2.86 -15.71
N THR A 46 27.72 3.88 -15.43
CA THR A 46 27.97 5.26 -15.86
C THR A 46 28.10 6.26 -14.73
N GLY A 47 27.98 5.81 -13.47
CA GLY A 47 27.93 6.70 -12.30
C GLY A 47 29.14 7.60 -12.10
N ILE A 48 30.30 7.26 -12.68
CA ILE A 48 31.51 8.11 -12.68
C ILE A 48 31.36 9.32 -13.62
N HIS A 49 30.56 9.18 -14.68
CA HIS A 49 30.33 10.19 -15.70
C HIS A 49 29.07 11.04 -15.44
N LEU A 50 28.31 10.72 -14.39
CA LEU A 50 27.15 11.50 -13.98
C LEU A 50 27.59 12.74 -13.19
N THR A 51 26.87 13.84 -13.38
CA THR A 51 26.91 14.96 -12.45
C THR A 51 26.38 14.51 -11.09
N GLN A 52 26.81 15.17 -10.00
CA GLN A 52 26.31 14.86 -8.66
C GLN A 52 24.79 15.01 -8.55
N GLU A 53 24.22 15.98 -9.25
CA GLU A 53 22.78 16.17 -9.36
C GLU A 53 22.09 14.95 -10.00
N ASN A 54 22.54 14.51 -11.17
CA ASN A 54 21.99 13.33 -11.83
C ASN A 54 22.11 12.11 -10.93
N LYS A 55 23.28 11.88 -10.34
CA LYS A 55 23.52 10.75 -9.45
C LYS A 55 22.55 10.75 -8.26
N SER A 56 22.32 11.92 -7.65
CA SER A 56 21.35 12.08 -6.56
C SER A 56 19.91 11.75 -7.01
N VAL A 57 19.52 12.19 -8.21
CA VAL A 57 18.18 11.88 -8.76
C VAL A 57 18.00 10.38 -8.99
N PHE A 58 18.98 9.71 -9.59
CA PHE A 58 18.94 8.27 -9.83
C PHE A 58 18.92 7.47 -8.52
N ASN A 59 19.79 7.79 -7.56
CA ASN A 59 19.81 7.15 -6.25
C ASN A 59 18.45 7.29 -5.56
N TYR A 60 17.89 8.50 -5.53
CA TYR A 60 16.60 8.73 -4.90
C TYR A 60 15.49 7.88 -5.53
N CYS A 61 15.41 7.82 -6.86
CA CYS A 61 14.41 6.99 -7.53
C CYS A 61 14.63 5.50 -7.24
N LEU A 62 15.89 5.05 -7.17
CA LEU A 62 16.23 3.66 -6.88
C LEU A 62 15.81 3.29 -5.45
N ASP A 63 16.13 4.13 -4.47
CA ASP A 63 15.76 3.93 -3.08
C ASP A 63 14.24 3.86 -2.90
N ARG A 64 13.49 4.73 -3.60
CA ARG A 64 12.02 4.71 -3.58
C ARG A 64 11.43 3.47 -4.23
N ILE A 65 11.99 3.02 -5.36
CA ILE A 65 11.55 1.78 -6.00
C ILE A 65 11.83 0.56 -5.11
N ASN A 66 13.02 0.50 -4.51
CA ASN A 66 13.38 -0.59 -3.58
C ASN A 66 12.41 -0.64 -2.40
N LEU A 67 12.13 0.51 -1.78
CA LEU A 67 11.15 0.60 -0.71
C LEU A 67 9.76 0.11 -1.16
N ILE A 68 9.29 0.50 -2.34
CA ILE A 68 7.97 0.06 -2.85
C ILE A 68 7.93 -1.46 -3.04
N LEU A 69 9.01 -2.06 -3.56
CA LEU A 69 9.13 -3.51 -3.76
C LEU A 69 9.15 -4.25 -2.41
N GLU A 70 9.94 -3.78 -1.44
CA GLU A 70 9.99 -4.35 -0.08
C GLU A 70 8.62 -4.28 0.61
N LEU A 71 7.93 -3.14 0.51
CA LEU A 71 6.58 -2.96 1.04
C LEU A 71 5.57 -3.90 0.36
N GLN A 72 5.69 -4.11 -0.95
CA GLN A 72 4.84 -5.04 -1.68
C GLN A 72 5.06 -6.48 -1.20
N GLU A 73 6.31 -6.91 -1.04
CA GLU A 73 6.63 -8.24 -0.50
C GLU A 73 6.05 -8.44 0.89
N ARG A 74 6.15 -7.41 1.76
CA ARG A 74 5.54 -7.45 3.09
C ARG A 74 4.02 -7.56 3.03
N MET A 75 3.36 -6.82 2.14
CA MET A 75 1.90 -6.91 1.94
C MET A 75 1.47 -8.30 1.46
N VAL A 76 2.20 -8.90 0.52
CA VAL A 76 1.96 -10.27 0.06
C VAL A 76 2.08 -11.26 1.23
N LYS A 77 3.10 -11.10 2.08
CA LYS A 77 3.27 -11.93 3.26
C LYS A 77 2.09 -11.79 4.23
N ILE A 78 1.69 -10.57 4.57
CA ILE A 78 0.54 -10.31 5.45
C ILE A 78 -0.72 -10.97 4.90
N TYR A 79 -0.98 -10.80 3.59
CA TYR A 79 -2.15 -11.39 2.95
C TYR A 79 -2.13 -12.91 3.01
N ASN A 80 -1.00 -13.55 2.69
CA ASN A 80 -0.87 -15.01 2.75
C ASN A 80 -1.01 -15.56 4.18
N ASP A 81 -0.36 -14.91 5.15
CA ASP A 81 -0.44 -15.28 6.57
C ASP A 81 -1.90 -15.20 7.06
N PHE A 82 -2.61 -14.10 6.72
CA PHE A 82 -4.02 -13.93 7.04
C PHE A 82 -4.91 -14.94 6.32
N GLN A 83 -4.72 -15.15 5.02
CA GLN A 83 -5.55 -16.06 4.21
C GLN A 83 -5.44 -17.50 4.71
N GLN A 84 -4.24 -17.97 5.05
CA GLN A 84 -4.04 -19.31 5.61
C GLN A 84 -4.79 -19.49 6.92
N LYS A 85 -4.78 -18.48 7.78
CA LYS A 85 -5.51 -18.50 9.05
C LYS A 85 -7.02 -18.45 8.83
N ASN A 86 -7.49 -17.55 7.97
CA ASN A 86 -8.90 -17.42 7.63
C ASN A 86 -9.48 -18.71 7.01
N GLN A 87 -8.67 -19.41 6.21
CA GLN A 87 -9.05 -20.69 5.61
C GLN A 87 -9.36 -21.76 6.66
N LYS A 88 -8.63 -21.81 7.79
CA LYS A 88 -8.90 -22.78 8.87
C LYS A 88 -10.28 -22.59 9.50
N PHE A 89 -10.73 -21.34 9.66
CA PHE A 89 -12.08 -21.04 10.13
C PHE A 89 -13.14 -21.46 9.11
N HIS A 90 -12.86 -21.29 7.81
CA HIS A 90 -13.76 -21.71 6.74
C HIS A 90 -13.88 -23.22 6.60
N ASP A 91 -12.78 -23.96 6.75
CA ASP A 91 -12.74 -25.42 6.63
C ASP A 91 -13.25 -26.13 7.90
N GLY A 92 -13.46 -25.39 8.99
CA GLY A 92 -13.92 -25.92 10.27
C GLY A 92 -12.80 -26.52 11.13
N ASP A 93 -11.53 -26.32 10.75
CA ASP A 93 -10.36 -26.72 11.54
C ASP A 93 -10.23 -25.89 12.82
N GLU A 94 -10.71 -24.64 12.79
CA GLU A 94 -10.86 -23.76 13.95
C GLU A 94 -12.31 -23.30 14.07
N GLU A 95 -12.98 -23.61 15.18
CA GLU A 95 -14.43 -23.33 15.34
C GLU A 95 -14.74 -21.91 15.81
N ASN A 96 -13.81 -21.27 16.54
CA ASN A 96 -14.04 -19.97 17.18
C ASN A 96 -12.82 -19.07 17.03
N PHE A 97 -13.04 -17.81 16.66
CA PHE A 97 -12.01 -16.77 16.73
C PHE A 97 -11.87 -16.25 18.17
N THR A 98 -10.65 -15.87 18.52
CA THR A 98 -10.25 -15.34 19.82
C THR A 98 -10.02 -13.83 19.77
N ARG A 99 -9.87 -13.21 20.94
CA ARG A 99 -9.47 -11.79 20.99
C ARG A 99 -8.11 -11.55 20.33
N GLN A 100 -7.18 -12.49 20.48
CA GLN A 100 -5.87 -12.42 19.85
C GLN A 100 -5.98 -12.43 18.32
N ASP A 101 -6.92 -13.20 17.76
CA ASP A 101 -7.13 -13.24 16.30
C ASP A 101 -7.66 -11.90 15.77
N MET A 102 -8.54 -11.24 16.53
CA MET A 102 -9.02 -9.90 16.20
C MET A 102 -7.91 -8.85 16.33
N ASP A 103 -7.12 -8.89 17.42
CA ASP A 103 -6.00 -7.97 17.62
C ASP A 103 -4.93 -8.14 16.53
N GLU A 104 -4.63 -9.37 16.12
CA GLU A 104 -3.72 -9.67 15.01
C GLU A 104 -4.28 -9.15 13.68
N ALA A 105 -5.55 -9.41 13.37
CA ALA A 105 -6.18 -8.90 12.15
C ALA A 105 -6.22 -7.37 12.12
N ALA A 106 -6.49 -6.70 13.24
CA ALA A 106 -6.42 -5.25 13.36
C ALA A 106 -4.98 -4.72 13.14
N ASN A 107 -3.96 -5.43 13.63
CA ASN A 107 -2.56 -5.12 13.34
C ASN A 107 -2.23 -5.27 11.85
N TYR A 108 -2.68 -6.35 11.21
CA TYR A 108 -2.50 -6.53 9.77
C TYR A 108 -3.16 -5.43 8.96
N LEU A 109 -4.40 -5.06 9.31
CA LEU A 109 -5.10 -3.96 8.65
C LEU A 109 -4.33 -2.64 8.77
N GLY A 110 -3.85 -2.30 9.98
CA GLY A 110 -3.05 -1.09 10.18
C GLY A 110 -1.73 -1.12 9.42
N GLU A 111 -1.06 -2.27 9.35
CA GLU A 111 0.19 -2.40 8.59
C GLU A 111 -0.05 -2.30 7.07
N ILE A 112 -1.17 -2.81 6.58
CA ILE A 112 -1.60 -2.62 5.19
C ILE A 112 -1.83 -1.13 4.91
N GLY A 113 -2.51 -0.41 5.79
CA GLY A 113 -2.72 1.04 5.67
C GLY A 113 -1.39 1.82 5.58
N TYR A 114 -0.45 1.50 6.47
CA TYR A 114 0.91 2.04 6.43
C TYR A 114 1.60 1.76 5.09
N ILE A 115 1.60 0.51 4.63
CA ILE A 115 2.21 0.13 3.35
C ILE A 115 1.63 0.93 2.19
N GLN A 116 0.30 1.00 2.11
CA GLN A 116 -0.39 1.71 1.04
C GLN A 116 -0.07 3.20 1.05
N TYR A 117 -0.06 3.82 2.23
CA TYR A 117 0.33 5.22 2.39
C TYR A 117 1.74 5.48 1.87
N ARG A 118 2.71 4.67 2.32
CA ARG A 118 4.12 4.82 1.95
C ARG A 118 4.36 4.57 0.46
N GLN A 119 3.67 3.61 -0.14
CA GLN A 119 3.74 3.37 -1.59
C GLN A 119 3.18 4.56 -2.38
N VAL A 120 1.99 5.05 -2.02
CA VAL A 120 1.33 6.17 -2.72
C VAL A 120 2.16 7.46 -2.60
N LEU A 121 2.69 7.75 -1.41
CA LEU A 121 3.57 8.89 -1.16
C LEU A 121 4.89 8.75 -1.94
N GLY A 122 5.55 7.59 -1.90
CA GLY A 122 6.79 7.36 -2.64
C GLY A 122 6.62 7.54 -4.16
N ILE A 123 5.47 7.11 -4.70
CA ILE A 123 5.12 7.33 -6.11
C ILE A 123 4.95 8.83 -6.39
N TYR A 124 4.24 9.56 -5.53
CA TYR A 124 4.08 11.01 -5.71
C TYR A 124 5.44 11.72 -5.77
N GLU A 125 6.32 11.42 -4.81
CA GLU A 125 7.60 12.11 -4.66
C GLU A 125 8.59 11.84 -5.80
N TYR A 126 8.55 10.65 -6.42
CA TYR A 126 9.49 10.31 -7.50
C TYR A 126 9.06 10.82 -8.89
N ILE A 127 7.81 11.30 -9.06
CA ILE A 127 7.26 11.65 -10.39
C ILE A 127 8.06 12.79 -11.02
N PRO A 128 8.35 13.90 -10.31
CA PRO A 128 9.19 14.99 -10.84
C PRO A 128 10.59 14.52 -11.23
N LYS A 129 11.14 13.54 -10.51
CA LYS A 129 12.47 12.98 -10.77
C LYS A 129 12.48 12.09 -12.00
N PHE A 130 11.43 11.30 -12.21
CA PHE A 130 11.27 10.55 -13.45
C PHE A 130 11.00 11.44 -14.66
N LYS A 131 10.28 12.56 -14.49
CA LYS A 131 10.17 13.60 -15.53
C LYS A 131 11.55 14.14 -15.90
N TYR A 132 12.36 14.49 -14.91
CA TYR A 132 13.73 14.94 -15.13
C TYR A 132 14.57 13.89 -15.87
N ILE A 133 14.60 12.64 -15.39
CA ILE A 133 15.37 11.55 -16.04
C ILE A 133 14.95 11.37 -17.50
N LYS A 134 13.64 11.45 -17.79
CA LYS A 134 13.11 11.32 -19.14
C LYS A 134 13.58 12.44 -20.08
N GLU A 135 13.81 13.64 -19.55
CA GLU A 135 14.25 14.82 -20.30
C GLU A 135 15.78 14.90 -20.43
N LEU A 136 16.53 14.10 -19.66
CA LEU A 136 17.99 14.07 -19.72
C LEU A 136 18.49 13.64 -21.11
N ASN A 137 19.24 14.53 -21.75
CA ASN A 137 19.93 14.24 -23.01
C ASN A 137 21.39 13.84 -22.77
N ASN A 138 21.60 12.70 -22.09
CA ASN A 138 22.94 12.16 -21.84
C ASN A 138 23.16 10.87 -22.67
N PRO A 139 24.13 10.84 -23.60
CA PRO A 139 24.42 9.67 -24.44
C PRO A 139 24.75 8.40 -23.64
N GLU A 140 25.40 8.54 -22.48
CA GLU A 140 25.77 7.39 -21.63
C GLU A 140 24.53 6.76 -21.00
N ILE A 141 23.59 7.57 -20.52
CA ILE A 141 22.31 7.09 -19.97
C ILE A 141 21.45 6.46 -21.07
N LYS A 142 21.44 7.04 -22.27
CA LYS A 142 20.62 6.57 -23.41
C LYS A 142 20.92 5.14 -23.84
N LYS A 143 22.13 4.62 -23.58
CA LYS A 143 22.49 3.22 -23.86
C LYS A 143 21.64 2.21 -23.08
N PHE A 144 21.10 2.62 -21.93
CA PHE A 144 20.30 1.77 -21.04
C PHE A 144 18.79 1.92 -21.27
N ILE A 145 18.36 2.85 -22.12
CA ILE A 145 16.94 3.10 -22.40
C ILE A 145 16.45 2.14 -23.48
N THR A 146 15.95 0.98 -23.04
CA THR A 146 15.21 0.04 -23.90
C THR A 146 13.80 0.56 -24.22
N ALA A 147 13.06 -0.15 -25.08
CA ALA A 147 11.66 0.18 -25.38
C ALA A 147 10.79 0.13 -24.11
N ASP A 148 10.98 -0.88 -23.26
CA ASP A 148 10.23 -1.05 -22.01
C ASP A 148 10.57 0.07 -21.01
N VAL A 149 11.86 0.36 -20.82
CA VAL A 149 12.32 1.47 -19.96
C VAL A 149 11.72 2.79 -20.44
N LYS A 150 11.69 3.04 -21.76
CA LYS A 150 11.07 4.26 -22.31
C LYS A 150 9.57 4.32 -22.03
N GLY A 151 8.88 3.18 -22.11
CA GLY A 151 7.47 3.04 -21.74
C GLY A 151 7.25 3.39 -20.27
N TYR A 152 7.96 2.72 -19.37
CA TYR A 152 7.83 2.93 -17.92
C TYR A 152 8.28 4.31 -17.45
N LEU A 153 9.34 4.89 -18.03
CA LEU A 153 9.72 6.30 -17.80
C LEU A 153 8.55 7.25 -18.16
N THR A 154 7.82 6.95 -19.22
CA THR A 154 6.66 7.74 -19.63
C THR A 154 5.49 7.58 -18.68
N GLU A 155 5.27 6.40 -18.13
CA GLU A 155 4.21 6.14 -17.15
C GLU A 155 4.55 6.76 -15.79
N PHE A 156 5.75 6.52 -15.27
CA PHE A 156 6.20 6.96 -13.94
C PHE A 156 6.44 8.48 -13.88
N SER A 157 6.47 9.16 -15.03
CA SER A 157 6.59 10.63 -15.14
C SER A 157 5.24 11.36 -15.23
N LYS A 158 4.10 10.65 -15.18
CA LYS A 158 2.75 11.23 -15.35
C LYS A 158 1.96 11.21 -14.04
N GLY A 159 0.78 11.84 -14.07
CA GLY A 159 -0.23 11.67 -13.02
C GLY A 159 0.03 12.42 -11.71
N GLU A 160 1.00 13.33 -11.63
CA GLU A 160 1.37 14.01 -10.37
C GLU A 160 0.17 14.61 -9.60
N LYS A 161 -0.75 15.31 -10.29
CA LYS A 161 -1.94 15.89 -9.66
C LYS A 161 -2.94 14.85 -9.17
N GLU A 162 -3.08 13.76 -9.92
CA GLU A 162 -3.95 12.64 -9.55
C GLU A 162 -3.35 11.90 -8.35
N GLN A 163 -2.04 11.69 -8.36
CA GLN A 163 -1.34 11.06 -7.26
C GLN A 163 -1.35 11.91 -5.99
N LEU A 164 -1.25 13.24 -6.11
CA LEU A 164 -1.44 14.14 -4.97
C LEU A 164 -2.83 13.97 -4.34
N LYS A 165 -3.88 13.91 -5.17
CA LYS A 165 -5.24 13.64 -4.66
C LYS A 165 -5.34 12.27 -3.97
N ASN A 166 -4.63 11.27 -4.48
CA ASN A 166 -4.59 9.96 -3.84
C ASN A 166 -3.90 10.02 -2.48
N VAL A 167 -2.77 10.76 -2.35
CA VAL A 167 -2.11 11.03 -1.06
C VAL A 167 -3.08 11.72 -0.10
N GLU A 168 -3.74 12.80 -0.55
CA GLU A 168 -4.71 13.54 0.27
C GLU A 168 -5.89 12.66 0.72
N HIS A 169 -6.37 11.76 -0.14
CA HIS A 169 -7.50 10.89 0.17
C HIS A 169 -7.20 9.87 1.27
N ILE A 170 -5.97 9.38 1.33
CA ILE A 170 -5.53 8.37 2.32
C ILE A 170 -4.83 8.99 3.53
N THR A 171 -4.77 10.33 3.60
CA THR A 171 -4.19 11.06 4.74
C THR A 171 -5.30 11.38 5.75
N TYR A 172 -5.22 10.79 6.94
CA TYR A 172 -6.16 11.01 8.03
C TYR A 172 -5.82 12.22 8.91
N GLN A 173 -4.54 12.59 8.99
CA GLN A 173 -4.07 13.73 9.78
C GLN A 173 -2.86 14.42 9.14
N PRO A 174 -2.56 15.69 9.50
CA PRO A 174 -1.34 16.34 9.07
C PRO A 174 -0.10 15.56 9.49
N ASN A 175 0.96 15.63 8.68
CA ASN A 175 2.29 15.08 8.94
C ASN A 175 2.32 13.55 9.13
N MET A 176 1.46 12.80 8.44
CA MET A 176 1.50 11.33 8.48
C MET A 176 2.82 10.75 7.98
N GLU A 177 3.56 11.48 7.15
CA GLU A 177 4.89 11.14 6.66
C GLU A 177 5.96 11.11 7.76
N GLU A 178 5.72 11.80 8.87
CA GLU A 178 6.61 11.88 10.03
C GLU A 178 6.37 10.74 11.03
N LEU A 179 5.26 10.01 10.91
CA LEU A 179 4.91 8.92 11.81
C LEU A 179 5.86 7.73 11.64
N THR A 180 6.20 7.12 12.76
CA THR A 180 6.73 5.76 12.78
C THR A 180 5.69 4.77 12.25
N LYS A 181 6.15 3.59 11.86
CA LYS A 181 5.25 2.51 11.42
C LYS A 181 4.22 2.18 12.50
N GLU A 182 4.66 2.09 13.74
CA GLU A 182 3.83 1.74 14.89
C GLU A 182 2.77 2.82 15.15
N GLU A 183 3.14 4.10 15.10
CA GLU A 183 2.18 5.21 15.23
C GLU A 183 1.15 5.22 14.09
N HIS A 184 1.57 4.91 12.87
CA HIS A 184 0.65 4.78 11.75
C HIS A 184 -0.34 3.63 11.95
N ILE A 185 0.14 2.47 12.41
CA ILE A 185 -0.71 1.31 12.70
C ILE A 185 -1.76 1.65 13.76
N GLU A 186 -1.38 2.35 14.84
CA GLU A 186 -2.33 2.75 15.86
C GLU A 186 -3.36 3.76 15.34
N LEU A 187 -2.94 4.73 14.52
CA LEU A 187 -3.85 5.67 13.87
C LEU A 187 -4.88 4.94 12.98
N GLU A 188 -4.44 3.98 12.17
CA GLU A 188 -5.32 3.17 11.32
C GLU A 188 -6.33 2.38 12.16
N LYS A 189 -5.90 1.77 13.27
CA LYS A 189 -6.79 1.08 14.19
C LYS A 189 -7.81 2.02 14.80
N GLU A 190 -7.41 3.21 15.24
CA GLU A 190 -8.33 4.22 15.79
C GLU A 190 -9.41 4.61 14.77
N VAL A 191 -9.00 4.85 13.52
CA VAL A 191 -9.92 5.17 12.41
C VAL A 191 -10.86 3.98 12.15
N PHE A 192 -10.33 2.77 12.10
CA PHE A 192 -11.12 1.55 11.92
C PHE A 192 -12.16 1.38 13.02
N TYR A 193 -11.76 1.40 14.30
CA TYR A 193 -12.68 1.20 15.43
C TYR A 193 -13.73 2.29 15.55
N LYS A 194 -13.39 3.54 15.20
CA LYS A 194 -14.36 4.63 15.10
C LYS A 194 -15.42 4.38 14.02
N ASN A 195 -15.04 3.79 12.89
CA ASN A 195 -15.96 3.45 11.81
C ASN A 195 -16.78 2.20 12.16
N LEU A 196 -16.17 1.16 12.73
CA LEU A 196 -16.83 -0.03 13.23
C LEU A 196 -17.95 0.33 14.23
N ALA A 197 -17.68 1.23 15.18
CA ALA A 197 -18.68 1.67 16.15
C ALA A 197 -19.91 2.31 15.48
N LYS A 198 -19.70 3.12 14.43
CA LYS A 198 -20.80 3.73 13.65
C LYS A 198 -21.59 2.68 12.88
N THR A 199 -20.89 1.77 12.19
CA THR A 199 -21.52 0.69 11.42
C THR A 199 -22.32 -0.23 12.33
N ASN A 200 -21.77 -0.65 13.47
CA ASN A 200 -22.46 -1.49 14.44
C ASN A 200 -23.72 -0.80 15.00
N ALA A 201 -23.68 0.51 15.24
CA ALA A 201 -24.85 1.26 15.67
C ALA A 201 -25.98 1.24 14.62
N LEU A 202 -25.62 1.36 13.33
CA LEU A 202 -26.57 1.28 12.21
C LEU A 202 -27.12 -0.15 12.05
N SER A 203 -26.27 -1.17 12.01
CA SER A 203 -26.69 -2.57 11.88
C SER A 203 -27.61 -3.01 13.02
N ARG A 204 -27.34 -2.58 14.26
CA ARG A 204 -28.23 -2.83 15.39
C ARG A 204 -29.60 -2.17 15.23
N LYS A 205 -29.67 -0.98 14.62
CA LYS A 205 -30.94 -0.30 14.35
C LYS A 205 -31.74 -1.06 13.29
N GLU A 206 -31.08 -1.54 12.23
CA GLU A 206 -31.71 -2.33 11.17
C GLU A 206 -32.24 -3.67 11.69
N LEU A 207 -31.45 -4.39 12.49
CA LEU A 207 -31.86 -5.67 13.10
C LEU A 207 -33.06 -5.53 14.06
N ARG A 208 -33.22 -4.37 14.70
CA ARG A 208 -34.40 -4.08 15.54
C ARG A 208 -35.66 -3.79 14.72
N HIS A 209 -35.50 -3.42 13.45
CA HIS A 209 -36.57 -2.97 12.57
C HIS A 209 -36.46 -3.58 11.16
N PRO A 210 -36.46 -4.92 11.02
CA PRO A 210 -36.18 -5.59 9.76
C PRO A 210 -37.20 -5.26 8.65
N ASN A 211 -38.44 -4.91 9.00
CA ASN A 211 -39.55 -4.72 8.05
C ASN A 211 -39.77 -3.27 7.61
N LEU A 212 -38.90 -2.32 7.97
CA LEU A 212 -39.06 -0.89 7.61
C LEU A 212 -38.37 -0.51 6.28
N TYR A 213 -37.66 -1.45 5.64
CA TYR A 213 -36.90 -1.22 4.41
C TYR A 213 -37.14 -2.27 3.32
N GLU A 214 -38.30 -2.94 3.32
CA GLU A 214 -38.77 -3.63 2.11
C GLU A 214 -39.20 -2.56 1.08
N ARG A 215 -38.44 -2.45 -0.01
CA ARG A 215 -38.85 -1.75 -1.24
C ARG A 215 -39.33 -2.77 -2.25
#